data_AF-A0A1I6JI18-F1
#
_entry.id   AF-A0A1I6JI18-F1
#
_cell.length_a   1.000
_cell.length_b   1.000
_cell.length_c   1.000
_cell.angle_alpha   90.00
_cell.angle_beta   90.00
_cell.angle_gamma   90.00
#
_symmetry.space_group_name_H-M   'P 1'
#
loop_
_entity.id
_entity.type
_entity.pdbx_description
1 polymer ?
#
loop_
_entity_poly.entity_id
_entity_poly.type
_entity_poly.pdbx_seq_one_letter_code
_entity_poly.pdbx_strand_id
1 'polypeptide(L)'
;MRIFAIHDKDIESNKAIGYLFFYERSNEFVIELADFLDEWTAPILFSSLVKNNIFTVPKDISKLWVEERVIPTGRQNIGLILKNAKLTTYNEGKLLALSNGISSQDSCYIAEISENDLPDWVKERQVSNILESFPIVDNRIICLLKNDTAMEIDLKRCIDDVPKIKTILSNNRIISTLKVDAGGYGITFNNSISISKTVLLNQGVILPIFASVFKDFANHCIVNTSTACDILGCTRQNLNYLVKSNTLHPIKDTWKENVFLRGNLTSFD
;
A
#
# COMPACT_ATOMS: atom_id res chain seq x y z
N MET A 1 10.64 -1.65 8.08
CA MET A 1 10.87 -1.56 6.62
C MET A 1 12.37 -1.50 6.47
N ARG A 2 12.91 -2.34 5.61
CA ARG A 2 14.34 -2.36 5.29
C ARG A 2 14.52 -1.96 3.83
N ILE A 3 15.60 -1.27 3.53
CA ILE A 3 15.89 -0.73 2.20
C ILE A 3 17.23 -1.30 1.77
N PHE A 4 17.29 -1.81 0.54
CA PHE A 4 18.52 -2.30 -0.03
C PHE A 4 18.78 -1.66 -1.38
N ALA A 5 19.97 -1.10 -1.57
CA ALA A 5 20.49 -0.75 -2.88
C ALA A 5 20.80 -2.03 -3.66
N ILE A 6 20.32 -2.13 -4.89
CA ILE A 6 20.60 -3.23 -5.81
C ILE A 6 21.74 -2.78 -6.71
N HIS A 7 22.79 -3.58 -6.77
CA HIS A 7 23.96 -3.35 -7.63
C HIS A 7 24.14 -4.51 -8.59
N ASP A 8 24.77 -4.26 -9.73
CA ASP A 8 25.16 -5.27 -10.70
C ASP A 8 26.67 -5.16 -10.95
N LYS A 9 27.41 -6.28 -10.82
CA LYS A 9 28.87 -6.30 -11.01
C LYS A 9 29.28 -6.10 -12.47
N ASP A 10 28.39 -6.39 -13.41
CA ASP A 10 28.68 -6.28 -14.84
C ASP A 10 28.49 -4.85 -15.37
N ILE A 11 27.89 -3.96 -14.57
CA ILE A 11 27.75 -2.55 -14.89
C ILE A 11 28.93 -1.80 -14.26
N GLU A 12 29.80 -1.22 -15.09
CA GLU A 12 31.04 -0.52 -14.67
C GLU A 12 30.81 0.77 -13.84
N SER A 13 29.62 0.99 -13.32
CA SER A 13 29.29 2.11 -12.43
C SER A 13 29.12 1.61 -11.00
N ASN A 14 29.72 2.31 -10.03
CA ASN A 14 29.41 2.11 -8.61
C ASN A 14 27.98 2.51 -8.22
N LYS A 15 27.11 2.84 -9.19
CA LYS A 15 25.74 3.27 -8.93
C LYS A 15 24.84 2.04 -8.71
N ALA A 16 23.88 2.19 -7.81
CA ALA A 16 22.81 1.22 -7.68
C ALA A 16 21.93 1.25 -8.93
N ILE A 17 21.57 0.08 -9.45
CA ILE A 17 20.64 -0.10 -10.56
C ILE A 17 19.18 0.04 -10.11
N GLY A 18 18.93 -0.05 -8.81
CA GLY A 18 17.63 0.13 -8.21
C GLY A 18 17.66 -0.02 -6.70
N TYR A 19 16.49 0.06 -6.08
CA TYR A 19 16.30 -0.04 -4.64
C TYR A 19 15.15 -0.97 -4.32
N LEU A 20 15.41 -1.96 -3.48
CA LEU A 20 14.43 -2.90 -2.95
C LEU A 20 13.92 -2.40 -1.59
N PHE A 21 12.60 -2.25 -1.50
CA PHE A 21 11.88 -1.97 -0.26
C PHE A 21 11.28 -3.25 0.28
N PHE A 22 11.72 -3.66 1.47
CA PHE A 22 11.17 -4.82 2.17
C PHE A 22 10.25 -4.37 3.33
N TYR A 23 8.96 -4.62 3.17
CA TYR A 23 7.93 -4.35 4.17
C TYR A 23 7.72 -5.56 5.07
N GLU A 24 8.57 -5.67 6.09
CA GLU A 24 8.67 -6.83 6.99
C GLU A 24 7.33 -7.30 7.59
N ARG A 25 6.43 -6.38 7.93
CA ARG A 25 5.14 -6.72 8.56
C ARG A 25 4.21 -7.47 7.61
N SER A 26 4.16 -7.09 6.33
CA SER A 26 3.32 -7.73 5.32
C SER A 26 4.07 -8.76 4.47
N ASN A 27 5.39 -8.84 4.64
CA ASN A 27 6.29 -9.66 3.82
C ASN A 27 6.16 -9.33 2.31
N GLU A 28 6.06 -8.04 2.00
CA GLU A 28 5.94 -7.53 0.63
C GLU A 28 7.22 -6.82 0.18
N PHE A 29 7.42 -6.82 -1.13
CA PHE A 29 8.59 -6.26 -1.80
C PHE A 29 8.15 -5.28 -2.88
N VAL A 30 8.88 -4.17 -3.00
CA VAL A 30 8.76 -3.23 -4.12
C VAL A 30 10.15 -2.87 -4.60
N ILE A 31 10.38 -2.92 -5.90
CA ILE A 31 11.64 -2.50 -6.51
C ILE A 31 11.42 -1.21 -7.31
N GLU A 32 12.26 -0.22 -7.04
CA GLU A 32 12.38 1.01 -7.82
C GLU A 32 13.68 0.97 -8.62
N LEU A 33 13.57 0.83 -9.93
CA LEU A 33 14.71 0.79 -10.86
C LEU A 33 15.15 2.21 -11.24
N ALA A 34 16.46 2.38 -11.43
CA ALA A 34 17.02 3.62 -11.93
C ALA A 34 16.61 3.83 -13.40
N ASP A 35 16.37 5.10 -13.77
CA ASP A 35 15.89 5.51 -15.09
C ASP A 35 16.96 5.42 -16.20
N PHE A 36 18.24 5.35 -15.84
CA PHE A 36 19.33 5.15 -16.79
C PHE A 36 19.40 3.73 -17.36
N LEU A 37 18.68 2.77 -16.78
CA LEU A 37 18.64 1.41 -17.30
C LEU A 37 17.90 1.37 -18.64
N ASP A 38 18.37 0.49 -19.51
CA ASP A 38 17.72 0.08 -20.74
C ASP A 38 17.49 -1.45 -20.76
N GLU A 39 16.91 -1.97 -21.85
CA GLU A 39 16.60 -3.39 -21.97
C GLU A 39 17.84 -4.31 -21.95
N TRP A 40 19.04 -3.77 -22.19
CA TRP A 40 20.30 -4.50 -22.28
C TRP A 40 21.11 -4.46 -20.98
N THR A 41 20.94 -3.39 -20.20
CA THR A 41 21.64 -3.14 -18.93
C THR A 41 20.82 -3.56 -17.71
N ALA A 42 19.51 -3.70 -17.84
CA ALA A 42 18.67 -4.26 -16.78
C ALA A 42 18.84 -5.78 -16.67
N PRO A 43 18.74 -6.36 -15.45
CA PRO A 43 18.60 -7.79 -15.27
C PRO A 43 17.46 -8.36 -16.13
N ILE A 44 17.63 -9.55 -16.69
CA ILE A 44 16.72 -10.16 -17.67
C ILE A 44 15.25 -10.14 -17.21
N LEU A 45 15.01 -10.37 -15.92
CA LEU A 45 13.66 -10.33 -15.34
C LEU A 45 12.95 -8.97 -15.53
N PHE A 46 13.73 -7.88 -15.60
CA PHE A 46 13.24 -6.51 -15.72
C PHE A 46 13.36 -5.93 -17.14
N SER A 47 14.09 -6.56 -18.07
CA SER A 47 14.35 -6.01 -19.41
C SER A 47 13.07 -5.56 -20.14
N SER A 48 12.01 -6.36 -20.09
CA SER A 48 10.71 -6.01 -20.71
C SER A 48 10.02 -4.82 -20.03
N LEU A 49 10.15 -4.68 -18.71
CA LEU A 49 9.59 -3.55 -17.97
C LEU A 49 10.31 -2.26 -18.37
N VAL A 50 11.63 -2.28 -18.35
CA VAL A 50 12.47 -1.13 -18.70
C VAL A 50 12.25 -0.72 -20.16
N LYS A 51 12.18 -1.68 -21.10
CA LYS A 51 11.81 -1.42 -22.49
C LYS A 51 10.49 -0.64 -22.63
N ASN A 52 9.54 -0.88 -21.75
CA ASN A 52 8.23 -0.23 -21.71
C ASN A 52 8.19 1.00 -20.79
N ASN A 53 9.34 1.52 -20.34
CA ASN A 53 9.48 2.64 -19.41
C ASN A 53 8.81 2.41 -18.03
N ILE A 54 8.76 1.16 -17.59
CA ILE A 54 8.23 0.77 -16.28
C ILE A 54 9.39 0.60 -15.30
N PHE A 55 9.61 1.59 -14.44
CA PHE A 55 10.71 1.60 -13.47
C PHE A 55 10.26 1.34 -12.02
N THR A 56 8.99 1.48 -11.70
CA THR A 56 8.40 0.91 -10.48
C THR A 56 7.94 -0.51 -10.81
N VAL A 57 8.68 -1.50 -10.31
CA VAL A 57 8.46 -2.91 -10.67
C VAL A 57 7.15 -3.42 -10.04
N PRO A 58 6.29 -4.12 -10.80
CA PRO A 58 5.11 -4.79 -10.26
C PRO A 58 5.45 -5.70 -9.08
N LYS A 59 4.53 -5.82 -8.11
CA LYS A 59 4.79 -6.51 -6.84
C LYS A 59 5.07 -8.00 -6.98
N ASP A 60 4.36 -8.66 -7.87
CA ASP A 60 4.55 -10.06 -8.22
C ASP A 60 5.94 -10.29 -8.82
N ILE A 61 6.39 -9.40 -9.71
CA ILE A 61 7.74 -9.47 -10.30
C ILE A 61 8.81 -9.11 -9.25
N SER A 62 8.57 -8.13 -8.39
CA SER A 62 9.47 -7.78 -7.28
C SER A 62 9.65 -8.97 -6.33
N LYS A 63 8.56 -9.66 -6.02
CA LYS A 63 8.57 -10.87 -5.20
C LYS A 63 9.31 -12.02 -5.91
N LEU A 64 9.04 -12.24 -7.20
CA LEU A 64 9.72 -13.26 -8.00
C LEU A 64 11.24 -13.06 -8.01
N TRP A 65 11.71 -11.82 -8.19
CA TRP A 65 13.13 -11.49 -8.14
C TRP A 65 13.79 -11.88 -6.81
N VAL A 66 13.08 -11.68 -5.70
CA VAL A 66 13.54 -12.10 -4.36
C VAL A 66 13.53 -13.62 -4.22
N GLU A 67 12.46 -14.28 -4.68
CA GLU A 67 12.31 -15.74 -4.60
C GLU A 67 13.40 -16.50 -5.38
N GLU A 68 13.84 -15.97 -6.53
CA GLU A 68 14.93 -16.51 -7.34
C GLU A 68 16.31 -16.51 -6.64
N ARG A 69 16.45 -15.70 -5.57
CA ARG A 69 17.71 -15.46 -4.84
C ARG A 69 17.76 -16.10 -3.46
N VAL A 70 16.64 -16.69 -3.03
CA VAL A 70 16.54 -17.34 -1.72
C VAL A 70 16.31 -18.83 -1.87
N ILE A 71 16.68 -19.56 -0.83
CA ILE A 71 16.53 -21.01 -0.80
C ILE A 71 15.03 -21.34 -0.79
N PRO A 72 14.49 -22.12 -1.75
CA PRO A 72 13.05 -22.36 -1.83
C PRO A 72 12.53 -23.15 -0.62
N THR A 73 11.27 -22.90 -0.26
CA THR A 73 10.59 -23.54 0.88
C THR A 73 10.57 -25.07 0.81
N GLY A 74 10.51 -25.64 -0.40
CA GLY A 74 10.48 -27.08 -0.64
C GLY A 74 11.83 -27.81 -0.54
N ARG A 75 12.94 -27.12 -0.22
CA ARG A 75 14.27 -27.75 -0.16
C ARG A 75 14.35 -28.79 0.97
N GLN A 76 14.93 -29.95 0.68
CA GLN A 76 15.29 -30.93 1.72
C GLN A 76 16.15 -30.27 2.80
N ASN A 77 15.81 -30.51 4.08
CA ASN A 77 16.48 -29.94 5.26
C ASN A 77 16.35 -28.41 5.44
N ILE A 78 15.32 -27.76 4.88
CA ILE A 78 15.07 -26.32 5.08
C ILE A 78 15.04 -25.92 6.56
N GLY A 79 14.47 -26.76 7.45
CA GLY A 79 14.43 -26.49 8.88
C GLY A 79 15.81 -26.37 9.55
N LEU A 80 16.79 -27.17 9.11
CA LEU A 80 18.17 -27.08 9.61
C LEU A 80 18.86 -25.80 9.11
N ILE A 81 18.62 -25.44 7.84
CA ILE A 81 19.14 -24.20 7.24
C ILE A 81 18.62 -22.98 8.00
N LEU A 82 17.31 -22.92 8.26
CA LEU A 82 16.69 -21.85 9.04
C LEU A 82 17.26 -21.78 10.46
N LYS A 83 17.43 -22.92 11.13
CA LYS A 83 18.04 -22.96 12.47
C LYS A 83 19.47 -22.42 12.48
N ASN A 84 20.30 -22.80 11.51
CA ASN A 84 21.67 -22.30 11.37
C ASN A 84 21.69 -20.79 11.07
N ALA A 85 20.71 -20.30 10.31
CA ALA A 85 20.47 -18.89 10.04
C ALA A 85 19.81 -18.12 11.20
N LYS A 86 19.55 -18.78 12.35
CA LYS A 86 18.84 -18.23 13.51
C LYS A 86 17.43 -17.70 13.18
N LEU A 87 16.76 -18.32 12.21
CA LEU A 87 15.39 -18.02 11.81
C LEU A 87 14.43 -19.07 12.38
N THR A 88 13.38 -18.61 13.06
CA THR A 88 12.32 -19.47 13.62
C THR A 88 11.30 -19.89 12.57
N THR A 89 11.07 -19.05 11.57
CA THR A 89 10.16 -19.30 10.45
C THR A 89 10.83 -18.88 9.14
N TYR A 90 10.38 -19.48 8.05
CA TYR A 90 10.80 -19.09 6.72
C TYR A 90 10.39 -17.64 6.43
N ASN A 91 11.33 -16.83 5.96
CA ASN A 91 11.09 -15.45 5.57
C ASN A 91 12.09 -15.05 4.47
N GLU A 92 11.57 -14.79 3.28
CA GLU A 92 12.32 -14.50 2.08
C GLU A 92 13.21 -13.27 2.26
N GLY A 93 12.67 -12.18 2.80
CA GLY A 93 13.44 -10.93 2.97
C GLY A 93 14.60 -11.07 3.95
N LYS A 94 14.45 -11.87 5.02
CA LYS A 94 15.55 -12.18 5.94
C LYS A 94 16.61 -13.08 5.29
N LEU A 95 16.19 -14.10 4.53
CA LEU A 95 17.11 -14.98 3.81
C LEU A 95 17.89 -14.21 2.74
N LEU A 96 17.22 -13.33 2.01
CA LEU A 96 17.82 -12.45 1.00
C LEU A 96 18.90 -11.55 1.62
N ALA A 97 18.61 -10.94 2.78
CA ALA A 97 19.58 -10.12 3.48
C ALA A 97 20.80 -10.92 3.96
N LEU A 98 20.62 -12.17 4.41
CA LEU A 98 21.72 -13.03 4.84
C LEU A 98 22.65 -13.45 3.70
N SER A 99 22.12 -13.59 2.48
CA SER A 99 22.90 -13.93 1.28
C SER A 99 23.41 -12.70 0.53
N ASN A 100 23.16 -11.48 1.01
CA ASN A 100 23.37 -10.23 0.28
C ASN A 100 22.75 -10.25 -1.13
N GLY A 101 21.64 -10.96 -1.30
CA GLY A 101 20.92 -11.08 -2.58
C GLY A 101 21.73 -11.74 -3.71
N ILE A 102 22.89 -12.33 -3.40
CA ILE A 102 23.74 -12.98 -4.39
C ILE A 102 23.08 -14.28 -4.85
N SER A 103 23.04 -14.50 -6.16
CA SER A 103 22.59 -15.76 -6.76
C SER A 103 23.52 -16.21 -7.88
N SER A 104 23.26 -17.40 -8.42
CA SER A 104 23.94 -17.91 -9.61
C SER A 104 23.24 -17.52 -10.92
N GLN A 105 22.16 -16.74 -10.86
CA GLN A 105 21.35 -16.39 -12.04
C GLN A 105 21.88 -15.14 -12.75
N ASP A 106 22.41 -14.19 -11.99
CA ASP A 106 23.00 -12.95 -12.49
C ASP A 106 24.06 -12.41 -11.53
N SER A 107 24.65 -11.29 -11.93
CA SER A 107 25.71 -10.58 -11.21
C SER A 107 25.18 -9.60 -10.17
N CYS A 108 23.87 -9.60 -9.89
CA CYS A 108 23.26 -8.69 -8.93
C CYS A 108 23.59 -9.05 -7.47
N TYR A 109 23.70 -8.03 -6.64
CA TYR A 109 23.78 -8.15 -5.18
C TYR A 109 23.11 -6.95 -4.52
N ILE A 110 22.84 -7.05 -3.22
CA ILE A 110 22.22 -5.98 -2.45
C ILE A 110 23.09 -5.49 -1.29
N ALA A 111 22.97 -4.21 -0.98
CA ALA A 111 23.57 -3.58 0.19
C ALA A 111 22.49 -2.83 0.98
N GLU A 112 22.39 -3.07 2.29
CA GLU A 112 21.42 -2.38 3.14
C GLU A 112 21.80 -0.90 3.32
N ILE A 113 20.82 -0.01 3.22
CA ILE A 113 20.99 1.44 3.35
C ILE A 113 19.94 2.03 4.29
N SER A 114 20.19 3.24 4.80
CA SER A 114 19.18 3.98 5.53
C SER A 114 18.26 4.76 4.60
N GLU A 115 17.10 5.18 5.11
CA GLU A 115 16.16 6.04 4.38
C GLU A 115 16.78 7.41 4.03
N ASN A 116 17.74 7.88 4.83
CA ASN A 116 18.43 9.13 4.57
C ASN A 116 19.34 9.04 3.33
N ASP A 117 19.86 7.85 3.05
CA ASP A 117 20.78 7.57 1.93
C ASP A 117 20.05 7.28 0.61
N LEU A 118 18.70 7.27 0.62
CA LEU A 118 17.92 7.14 -0.60
C LEU A 118 18.15 8.35 -1.52
N PRO A 119 18.36 8.12 -2.82
CA PRO A 119 18.50 9.20 -3.78
C PRO A 119 17.17 9.93 -3.99
N ASP A 120 17.26 11.21 -4.36
CA ASP A 120 16.09 12.10 -4.45
C ASP A 120 15.05 11.61 -5.46
N TRP A 121 15.48 11.05 -6.59
CA TRP A 121 14.56 10.51 -7.60
C TRP A 121 13.67 9.38 -7.06
N VAL A 122 14.14 8.57 -6.10
CA VAL A 122 13.32 7.54 -5.45
C VAL A 122 12.31 8.21 -4.51
N LYS A 123 12.76 9.20 -3.74
CA LYS A 123 11.89 9.96 -2.83
C LYS A 123 10.78 10.67 -3.61
N GLU A 124 11.11 11.28 -4.75
CA GLU A 124 10.16 11.93 -5.67
C GLU A 124 9.08 10.96 -6.15
N ARG A 125 9.44 9.72 -6.54
CA ARG A 125 8.45 8.69 -6.90
C ARG A 125 7.52 8.33 -5.74
N GLN A 126 7.98 8.44 -4.51
CA GLN A 126 7.21 8.11 -3.30
C GLN A 126 6.32 9.25 -2.80
N VAL A 127 6.52 10.49 -3.27
CA VAL A 127 5.71 11.67 -2.90
C VAL A 127 4.23 11.45 -3.23
N SER A 128 3.93 10.79 -4.35
CA SER A 128 2.58 10.46 -4.78
C SER A 128 2.09 9.09 -4.31
N ASN A 129 2.79 8.41 -3.40
CA ASN A 129 2.31 7.14 -2.87
C ASN A 129 0.98 7.34 -2.13
N ILE A 130 0.14 6.32 -2.20
CA ILE A 130 -1.19 6.32 -1.61
C ILE A 130 -1.04 6.17 -0.10
N LEU A 131 -1.58 7.12 0.64
CA LEU A 131 -1.62 7.12 2.10
C LEU A 131 -2.85 6.35 2.61
N GLU A 132 -4.01 6.64 2.03
CA GLU A 132 -5.29 6.01 2.41
C GLU A 132 -6.20 5.90 1.20
N SER A 133 -7.10 4.92 1.19
CA SER A 133 -8.14 4.82 0.17
C SER A 133 -9.41 4.19 0.70
N PHE A 134 -10.56 4.74 0.31
CA PHE A 134 -11.87 4.27 0.75
C PHE A 134 -12.89 4.32 -0.40
N PRO A 135 -13.87 3.40 -0.41
CA PRO A 135 -14.92 3.41 -1.41
C PRO A 135 -15.94 4.50 -1.14
N ILE A 136 -16.50 5.02 -2.23
CA ILE A 136 -17.66 5.92 -2.24
C ILE A 136 -18.76 5.29 -3.13
N VAL A 137 -19.83 6.04 -3.41
CA VAL A 137 -20.95 5.57 -4.24
C VAL A 137 -20.51 5.25 -5.68
N ASP A 138 -21.33 4.47 -6.38
CA ASP A 138 -21.21 4.19 -7.82
C ASP A 138 -19.88 3.56 -8.28
N ASN A 139 -19.32 2.65 -7.48
CA ASN A 139 -18.07 1.94 -7.76
C ASN A 139 -16.85 2.87 -7.89
N ARG A 140 -16.88 3.98 -7.18
CA ARG A 140 -15.76 4.91 -7.11
C ARG A 140 -15.01 4.75 -5.81
N ILE A 141 -13.78 5.21 -5.81
CA ILE A 141 -12.94 5.28 -4.61
C ILE A 141 -12.30 6.66 -4.53
N ILE A 142 -11.95 7.07 -3.32
CA ILE A 142 -11.03 8.17 -3.07
C ILE A 142 -9.68 7.58 -2.71
N CYS A 143 -8.61 8.12 -3.29
CA CYS A 143 -7.23 7.92 -2.84
C CYS A 143 -6.71 9.23 -2.26
N LEU A 144 -6.20 9.16 -1.04
CA LEU A 144 -5.47 10.24 -0.39
C LEU A 144 -3.98 9.94 -0.55
N LEU A 145 -3.21 10.87 -1.12
CA LEU A 145 -1.79 10.68 -1.41
C LEU A 145 -0.92 11.31 -0.32
N LYS A 146 0.34 10.88 -0.22
CA LYS A 146 1.32 11.42 0.75
C LYS A 146 1.63 12.90 0.54
N ASN A 147 1.49 13.41 -0.67
CA ASN A 147 1.67 14.82 -1.01
C ASN A 147 0.43 15.69 -0.75
N ASP A 148 -0.49 15.23 0.10
CA ASP A 148 -1.74 15.89 0.46
C ASP A 148 -2.76 16.04 -0.67
N THR A 149 -2.54 15.38 -1.81
CA THR A 149 -3.52 15.35 -2.91
C THR A 149 -4.65 14.37 -2.60
N ALA A 150 -5.90 14.79 -2.82
CA ALA A 150 -7.05 13.89 -2.86
C ALA A 150 -7.46 13.63 -4.32
N MET A 151 -7.71 12.38 -4.64
CA MET A 151 -8.03 11.95 -6.01
C MET A 151 -9.22 11.00 -6.00
N GLU A 152 -10.15 11.19 -6.92
CA GLU A 152 -11.28 10.30 -7.16
C GLU A 152 -11.00 9.39 -8.36
N ILE A 153 -11.31 8.10 -8.21
CA ILE A 153 -11.13 7.11 -9.28
C ILE A 153 -12.46 6.38 -9.49
N ASP A 154 -12.94 6.38 -10.74
CA ASP A 154 -13.97 5.45 -11.20
C ASP A 154 -13.31 4.12 -11.56
N LEU A 155 -13.58 3.08 -10.77
CA LEU A 155 -12.97 1.76 -10.96
C LEU A 155 -13.28 1.16 -12.35
N LYS A 156 -14.35 1.60 -13.03
CA LYS A 156 -14.63 1.16 -14.41
C LYS A 156 -13.55 1.58 -15.40
N ARG A 157 -12.86 2.71 -15.16
CA ARG A 157 -11.78 3.20 -16.02
C ARG A 157 -10.51 2.36 -15.92
N CYS A 158 -10.34 1.61 -14.83
CA CYS A 158 -9.19 0.74 -14.62
C CYS A 158 -9.36 -0.67 -15.22
N ILE A 159 -10.50 -0.97 -15.87
CA ILE A 159 -10.80 -2.32 -16.39
C ILE A 159 -9.82 -2.75 -17.47
N ASP A 160 -9.39 -1.85 -18.34
CA ASP A 160 -8.52 -2.19 -19.46
C ASP A 160 -7.12 -2.56 -18.95
N ASP A 161 -6.62 -1.84 -17.95
CA ASP A 161 -5.36 -2.15 -17.25
C ASP A 161 -5.48 -3.37 -16.33
N VAL A 162 -6.63 -3.56 -15.68
CA VAL A 162 -6.88 -4.63 -14.70
C VAL A 162 -8.25 -5.27 -14.93
N PRO A 163 -8.35 -6.23 -15.88
CA PRO A 163 -9.63 -6.85 -16.27
C PRO A 163 -10.39 -7.53 -15.11
N LYS A 164 -9.66 -8.00 -14.09
CA LYS A 164 -10.23 -8.63 -12.88
C LYS A 164 -11.13 -7.68 -12.08
N ILE A 165 -11.02 -6.36 -12.26
CA ILE A 165 -11.90 -5.38 -11.61
C ILE A 165 -13.38 -5.63 -11.91
N LYS A 166 -13.73 -6.18 -13.09
CA LYS A 166 -15.12 -6.53 -13.42
C LYS A 166 -15.80 -7.39 -12.36
N THR A 167 -15.03 -8.27 -11.69
CA THR A 167 -15.54 -9.14 -10.62
C THR A 167 -15.86 -8.38 -9.32
N ILE A 168 -15.18 -7.25 -9.10
CA ILE A 168 -15.35 -6.38 -7.93
C ILE A 168 -16.60 -5.51 -8.10
N LEU A 169 -16.80 -4.95 -9.31
CA LEU A 169 -17.89 -4.01 -9.61
C LEU A 169 -19.29 -4.62 -9.42
N SER A 170 -19.40 -5.95 -9.52
CA SER A 170 -20.64 -6.69 -9.28
C SER A 170 -20.88 -7.05 -7.81
N ASN A 171 -19.92 -6.78 -6.91
CA ASN A 171 -19.96 -7.26 -5.53
C ASN A 171 -19.46 -6.22 -4.52
N ASN A 172 -20.41 -5.46 -3.95
CA ASN A 172 -20.14 -4.43 -2.93
C ASN A 172 -19.38 -4.97 -1.70
N ARG A 173 -19.53 -6.26 -1.35
CA ARG A 173 -18.76 -6.83 -0.24
C ARG A 173 -17.26 -6.85 -0.54
N ILE A 174 -16.87 -7.14 -1.78
CA ILE A 174 -15.45 -7.12 -2.17
C ILE A 174 -14.91 -5.70 -2.17
N ILE A 175 -15.70 -4.71 -2.62
CA ILE A 175 -15.31 -3.29 -2.58
C ILE A 175 -14.97 -2.86 -1.14
N SER A 176 -15.74 -3.30 -0.15
CA SER A 176 -15.46 -2.99 1.27
C SER A 176 -14.16 -3.60 1.82
N THR A 177 -13.52 -4.53 1.09
CA THR A 177 -12.21 -5.10 1.45
C THR A 177 -11.03 -4.30 0.93
N LEU A 178 -11.28 -3.17 0.26
CA LEU A 178 -10.27 -2.23 -0.23
C LEU A 178 -9.25 -1.91 0.88
N LYS A 179 -7.97 -2.02 0.52
CA LYS A 179 -6.84 -1.62 1.37
C LYS A 179 -5.74 -1.00 0.52
N VAL A 180 -5.07 -0.01 1.09
CA VAL A 180 -3.79 0.44 0.57
C VAL A 180 -2.75 -0.65 0.79
N ASP A 181 -1.92 -0.86 -0.22
CA ASP A 181 -0.92 -1.89 -0.21
C ASP A 181 0.36 -1.44 0.53
N ALA A 182 1.31 -2.35 0.79
CA ALA A 182 2.53 -1.93 1.47
C ALA A 182 3.29 -0.87 0.67
N GLY A 183 3.60 0.24 1.36
CA GLY A 183 4.30 1.38 0.81
C GLY A 183 3.42 2.40 0.09
N GLY A 184 2.17 2.06 -0.23
CA GLY A 184 1.29 2.94 -1.02
C GLY A 184 1.59 2.94 -2.50
N TYR A 185 2.07 1.81 -3.03
CA TYR A 185 2.35 1.60 -4.46
C TYR A 185 1.13 1.10 -5.23
N GLY A 186 -0.02 1.04 -4.58
CA GLY A 186 -1.29 0.64 -5.15
C GLY A 186 -2.33 0.39 -4.08
N ILE A 187 -3.41 -0.24 -4.52
CA ILE A 187 -4.48 -0.72 -3.66
C ILE A 187 -4.77 -2.18 -3.98
N THR A 188 -5.32 -2.90 -3.02
CA THR A 188 -5.77 -4.27 -3.17
C THR A 188 -7.18 -4.45 -2.64
N PHE A 189 -7.94 -5.28 -3.33
CA PHE A 189 -9.20 -5.85 -2.87
C PHE A 189 -8.93 -7.30 -2.53
N ASN A 190 -9.52 -7.80 -1.44
CA ASN A 190 -9.44 -9.17 -0.94
C ASN A 190 -8.04 -9.83 -1.02
N ASN A 191 -6.98 -9.02 -0.91
CA ASN A 191 -5.58 -9.39 -1.10
C ASN A 191 -5.26 -10.14 -2.41
N SER A 192 -6.16 -10.11 -3.41
CA SER A 192 -6.04 -10.92 -4.63
C SER A 192 -6.15 -10.11 -5.92
N ILE A 193 -6.83 -8.96 -5.89
CA ILE A 193 -6.96 -8.07 -7.06
C ILE A 193 -6.34 -6.74 -6.69
N SER A 194 -5.31 -6.35 -7.41
CA SER A 194 -4.52 -5.16 -7.09
C SER A 194 -4.50 -4.20 -8.27
N ILE A 195 -4.51 -2.90 -7.98
CA ILE A 195 -4.39 -1.82 -8.96
C ILE A 195 -3.15 -1.02 -8.56
N SER A 196 -2.21 -0.85 -9.49
CA SER A 196 -0.98 -0.10 -9.21
C SER A 196 -1.26 1.40 -9.08
N LYS A 197 -0.42 2.09 -8.32
CA LYS A 197 -0.42 3.55 -8.19
C LYS A 197 -0.39 4.23 -9.55
N THR A 198 0.43 3.74 -10.48
CA THR A 198 0.55 4.30 -11.84
C THR A 198 -0.80 4.29 -12.57
N VAL A 199 -1.52 3.16 -12.54
CA VAL A 199 -2.86 3.08 -13.14
C VAL A 199 -3.83 4.04 -12.45
N LEU A 200 -3.79 4.11 -11.12
CA LEU A 200 -4.66 5.01 -10.35
C LEU A 200 -4.40 6.49 -10.67
N LEU A 201 -3.13 6.91 -10.78
CA LEU A 201 -2.74 8.27 -11.14
C LEU A 201 -3.16 8.63 -12.57
N ASN A 202 -3.09 7.68 -13.50
CA ASN A 202 -3.47 7.91 -14.89
C ASN A 202 -4.99 8.03 -15.06
N GLN A 203 -5.78 7.27 -14.29
CA GLN A 203 -7.24 7.22 -14.43
C GLN A 203 -7.99 8.17 -13.48
N GLY A 204 -7.31 8.64 -12.43
CA GLY A 204 -7.89 9.44 -11.37
C GLY A 204 -8.09 10.91 -11.74
N VAL A 205 -9.07 11.53 -11.08
CA VAL A 205 -9.37 12.96 -11.18
C VAL A 205 -8.99 13.61 -9.85
N ILE A 206 -8.07 14.57 -9.89
CA ILE A 206 -7.67 15.34 -8.71
C ILE A 206 -8.87 16.16 -8.24
N LEU A 207 -9.18 16.05 -6.95
CA LEU A 207 -10.22 16.83 -6.32
C LEU A 207 -9.66 18.20 -5.90
N PRO A 208 -10.46 19.28 -5.95
CA PRO A 208 -10.06 20.61 -5.52
C PRO A 208 -10.06 20.76 -3.99
N ILE A 209 -9.60 19.72 -3.28
CA ILE A 209 -9.47 19.64 -1.83
C ILE A 209 -8.22 18.84 -1.47
N PHE A 210 -7.66 19.11 -0.30
CA PHE A 210 -6.51 18.39 0.22
C PHE A 210 -6.91 17.14 1.01
N ALA A 211 -6.02 16.15 1.07
CA ALA A 211 -6.22 14.95 1.88
C ALA A 211 -6.36 15.27 3.38
N SER A 212 -5.65 16.28 3.86
CA SER A 212 -5.71 16.82 5.21
C SER A 212 -7.12 17.25 5.63
N VAL A 213 -7.95 17.70 4.69
CA VAL A 213 -9.37 18.06 4.95
C VAL A 213 -10.16 16.90 5.53
N PHE A 214 -9.88 15.65 5.12
CA PHE A 214 -10.57 14.47 5.66
C PHE A 214 -10.19 14.21 7.11
N LYS A 215 -8.93 14.47 7.48
CA LYS A 215 -8.47 14.41 8.87
C LYS A 215 -9.11 15.51 9.71
N ASP A 216 -9.16 16.73 9.18
CA ASP A 216 -9.81 17.85 9.85
C ASP A 216 -11.30 17.62 10.04
N PHE A 217 -11.99 17.08 9.03
CA PHE A 217 -13.38 16.67 9.14
C PHE A 217 -13.56 15.64 10.27
N ALA A 218 -12.74 14.60 10.33
CA ALA A 218 -12.82 13.61 11.40
C ALA A 218 -12.62 14.24 12.78
N ASN A 219 -11.63 15.14 12.92
CA ASN A 219 -11.31 15.79 14.20
C ASN A 219 -12.39 16.77 14.68
N HIS A 220 -13.04 17.51 13.78
CA HIS A 220 -13.98 18.57 14.14
C HIS A 220 -15.44 18.11 14.12
N CYS A 221 -15.78 17.15 13.26
CA CYS A 221 -17.17 16.75 13.00
C CYS A 221 -17.54 15.40 13.60
N ILE A 222 -16.59 14.51 13.92
CA ILE A 222 -16.89 13.22 14.54
C ILE A 222 -16.67 13.32 16.04
N VAL A 223 -17.71 13.02 16.82
CA VAL A 223 -17.67 13.09 18.29
C VAL A 223 -17.97 11.73 18.90
N ASN A 224 -17.32 11.43 20.02
CA ASN A 224 -17.55 10.20 20.77
C ASN A 224 -18.79 10.32 21.67
N THR A 225 -19.13 9.22 22.35
CA THR A 225 -20.28 9.15 23.26
C THR A 225 -20.22 10.18 24.40
N SER A 226 -19.04 10.48 24.94
CA SER A 226 -18.90 11.45 26.03
C SER A 226 -19.23 12.87 25.56
N THR A 227 -18.56 13.31 24.49
CA THR A 227 -18.79 14.63 23.90
C THR A 227 -20.22 14.77 23.38
N ALA A 228 -20.83 13.69 22.86
CA ALA A 228 -22.24 13.71 22.45
C ALA A 228 -23.20 13.94 23.63
N CYS A 229 -22.94 13.33 24.80
CA CYS A 229 -23.72 13.56 26.02
C CYS A 229 -23.60 15.02 26.49
N ASP A 230 -22.39 15.57 26.45
CA ASP A 230 -22.12 16.97 26.84
C ASP A 230 -22.89 17.94 25.92
N ILE A 231 -22.88 17.70 24.61
CA ILE A 231 -23.61 18.52 23.61
C ILE A 231 -25.12 18.46 23.84
N LEU A 232 -25.68 17.28 24.10
CA LEU A 232 -27.12 17.09 24.31
C LEU A 232 -27.59 17.40 25.74
N GLY A 233 -26.66 17.69 26.67
CA GLY A 233 -26.98 17.86 28.08
C GLY A 233 -27.63 16.62 28.71
N CYS A 234 -27.31 15.42 28.22
CA CYS A 234 -28.00 14.18 28.61
C CYS A 234 -27.05 13.13 29.19
N THR A 235 -27.60 12.12 29.87
CA THR A 235 -26.81 10.97 30.35
C THR A 235 -26.51 9.99 29.20
N ARG A 236 -25.50 9.12 29.38
CA ARG A 236 -25.24 8.00 28.45
C ARG A 236 -26.43 7.06 28.30
N GLN A 237 -27.23 6.89 29.35
CA GLN A 237 -28.45 6.07 29.29
C GLN A 237 -29.49 6.69 28.36
N ASN A 238 -29.70 8.01 28.44
CA ASN A 238 -30.59 8.74 27.54
C ASN A 238 -30.08 8.71 26.10
N LEU A 239 -28.77 8.91 25.88
CA LEU A 239 -28.18 8.81 24.55
C LEU A 239 -28.40 7.41 23.95
N ASN A 240 -28.18 6.35 24.73
CA ASN A 240 -28.45 4.97 24.28
C ASN A 240 -29.93 4.73 24.00
N TYR A 241 -30.84 5.35 24.75
CA TYR A 241 -32.26 5.31 24.43
C TYR A 241 -32.55 5.96 23.07
N LEU A 242 -31.99 7.15 22.79
CA LEU A 242 -32.14 7.84 21.50
C LEU A 242 -31.61 7.02 20.31
N VAL A 243 -30.50 6.29 20.52
CA VAL A 243 -29.99 5.37 19.50
C VAL A 243 -30.92 4.19 19.30
N LYS A 244 -31.43 3.58 20.39
CA LYS A 244 -32.36 2.44 20.33
C LYS A 244 -33.74 2.82 19.76
N SER A 245 -34.21 4.03 20.00
CA SER A 245 -35.45 4.56 19.43
C SER A 245 -35.31 4.99 17.97
N ASN A 246 -34.12 4.79 17.37
CA ASN A 246 -33.80 5.17 16.00
C ASN A 246 -33.94 6.67 15.74
N THR A 247 -33.82 7.49 16.80
CA THR A 247 -33.87 8.94 16.76
C THR A 247 -32.50 9.50 16.42
N LEU A 248 -31.43 8.90 16.94
CA LEU A 248 -30.05 9.28 16.67
C LEU A 248 -29.29 8.10 16.04
N HIS A 249 -28.58 8.36 14.94
CA HIS A 249 -27.83 7.33 14.21
C HIS A 249 -26.31 7.49 14.40
N PRO A 250 -25.62 6.54 15.06
CA PRO A 250 -24.17 6.48 15.06
C PRO A 250 -23.62 6.31 13.63
N ILE A 251 -22.43 6.87 13.35
CA ILE A 251 -21.72 6.67 12.09
C ILE A 251 -21.15 5.24 12.01
N LYS A 252 -20.76 4.67 13.16
CA LYS A 252 -20.31 3.29 13.29
C LYS A 252 -20.92 2.68 14.55
N ASP A 253 -21.80 1.71 14.35
CA ASP A 253 -22.55 0.97 15.38
C ASP A 253 -21.85 -0.33 15.80
N THR A 254 -20.84 -0.77 15.05
CA THR A 254 -20.06 -2.00 15.31
C THR A 254 -18.87 -1.79 16.25
N TRP A 255 -18.62 -0.57 16.69
CA TRP A 255 -17.50 -0.22 17.57
C TRP A 255 -17.86 -0.44 19.04
N LYS A 256 -16.84 -0.63 19.90
CA LYS A 256 -17.06 -0.69 21.36
C LYS A 256 -17.72 0.58 21.90
N GLU A 257 -17.49 1.71 21.24
CA GLU A 257 -18.14 2.98 21.53
C GLU A 257 -18.75 3.56 20.26
N ASN A 258 -19.93 4.15 20.39
CA ASN A 258 -20.60 4.87 19.31
C ASN A 258 -19.89 6.20 19.05
N VAL A 259 -19.80 6.53 17.77
CA VAL A 259 -19.34 7.84 17.27
C VAL A 259 -20.43 8.47 16.43
N PHE A 260 -20.56 9.79 16.52
CA PHE A 260 -21.67 10.54 15.94
C PHE A 260 -21.15 11.68 15.09
N LEU A 261 -21.94 12.08 14.09
CA LEU A 261 -21.70 13.34 13.40
C LEU A 261 -22.22 14.46 14.30
N ARG A 262 -21.36 15.43 14.62
CA ARG A 262 -21.70 16.57 15.47
C ARG A 262 -22.95 17.30 14.96
N GLY A 263 -23.04 17.49 13.64
CA GLY A 263 -24.20 18.15 13.01
C GLY A 263 -25.52 17.42 13.27
N ASN A 264 -25.51 16.09 13.37
CA ASN A 264 -26.73 15.34 13.71
C ASN A 264 -27.18 15.70 15.12
N LEU A 265 -26.27 15.83 16.08
CA LEU A 265 -26.60 16.13 17.48
C LEU A 265 -27.19 17.53 17.67
N THR A 266 -26.69 18.53 16.93
CA THR A 266 -27.16 19.92 17.03
C THR A 266 -28.43 20.18 16.21
N SER A 267 -28.88 19.21 15.42
CA SER A 267 -30.11 19.33 14.63
C SER A 267 -31.36 18.81 15.36
N PHE A 268 -31.23 18.44 16.64
CA PHE A 268 -32.32 17.95 17.50
C PHE A 268 -33.06 19.04 18.29
N ASP A 269 -32.81 20.32 17.98
CA ASP A 269 -33.60 21.46 18.49
C ASP A 269 -34.81 21.77 17.58
#